data_AF-A0A7I8W8G8-F1
#
_entry.id   AF-A0A7I8W8G8-F1
#
_cell.length_a   1.000
_cell.length_b   1.000
_cell.length_c   1.000
_cell.angle_alpha   90.00
_cell.angle_beta   90.00
_cell.angle_gamma   90.00
#
_symmetry.space_group_name_H-M   'P 1'
#
loop_
_entity.id
_entity.type
_entity.pdbx_description
1 polymer ?
#
loop_
_entity_poly.entity_id
_entity_poly.type
_entity_poly.pdbx_seq_one_letter_code
_entity_poly.pdbx_strand_id
1 'polypeptide(L)'
;MSGKFKPLFNKEGKEKTVAQLPGRHPCECQASKHDLINNCVSCGRIVCSQEGSGPCFHCSELVCTKSEEEILRRDSKKSMKLRQNLMGKTVENSKEKAAIEHKNKLLEFDETCAKRTRVIDDESDYFSTGVGTWLTKKERDAVIKQETTLRDKRFASRRDRKIQLDFCGRQENDLPESMYDEVIHQESKEIAPKALTYGRQRAPKFLKENSSEIVGSVCKEHEISKSRIQYDEQLETMDNGMCLSMHQPWASLLIKGIKKTEGRTWYSSHRGRLWIASTSKQPTRENIDSLESYYRETSGESEFPSSYPTSSLLGCVDVIDVIQPNTEGSSPYEFVCINPQELPLKFTMKGQHKISVIEQS
;
A
#
# COMPACT_ATOMS: atom_id res chain seq x y z
N MET A 1 -6.86 -22.65 -35.32
CA MET A 1 -7.43 -21.91 -36.46
C MET A 1 -6.56 -22.19 -37.68
N SER A 2 -7.13 -22.81 -38.72
CA SER A 2 -6.41 -23.11 -39.96
C SER A 2 -6.00 -21.80 -40.65
N GLY A 3 -4.70 -21.52 -40.71
CA GLY A 3 -4.16 -20.32 -41.36
C GLY A 3 -4.28 -20.46 -42.87
N LYS A 4 -5.28 -19.80 -43.46
CA LYS A 4 -5.38 -19.70 -44.93
C LYS A 4 -4.20 -18.88 -45.45
N PHE A 5 -3.30 -19.55 -46.16
CA PHE A 5 -2.17 -18.92 -46.84
C PHE A 5 -2.67 -17.89 -47.86
N LYS A 6 -2.26 -16.63 -47.71
CA LYS A 6 -2.54 -15.57 -48.68
C LYS A 6 -1.30 -15.36 -49.57
N PRO A 7 -1.40 -15.54 -50.90
CA PRO A 7 -0.27 -15.32 -51.79
C PRO A 7 0.15 -13.85 -51.74
N LEU A 8 1.46 -13.61 -51.61
CA LEU A 8 2.06 -12.27 -51.55
C LEU A 8 2.09 -11.55 -52.91
N PHE A 9 1.80 -12.27 -54.00
CA PHE A 9 1.88 -11.80 -55.37
C PHE A 9 0.53 -11.93 -56.09
N ASN A 10 0.18 -10.90 -56.86
CA ASN A 10 -0.95 -10.95 -57.78
C ASN A 10 -0.65 -11.93 -58.92
N LYS A 11 -1.70 -12.51 -59.53
CA LYS A 11 -1.58 -13.50 -60.64
C LYS A 11 -0.77 -13.02 -61.84
N GLU A 12 -0.51 -11.72 -61.94
CA GLU A 12 0.21 -11.08 -63.06
C GLU A 12 1.71 -10.86 -62.80
N GLY A 13 2.26 -11.26 -61.65
CA GLY A 13 3.72 -11.23 -61.42
C GLY A 13 4.37 -9.83 -61.51
N LYS A 14 3.59 -8.74 -61.43
CA LYS A 14 4.12 -7.38 -61.41
C LYS A 14 4.61 -7.04 -60.01
N GLU A 15 5.88 -6.64 -59.89
CA GLU A 15 6.59 -6.30 -58.63
C GLU A 15 5.98 -5.15 -57.81
N LYS A 16 5.00 -4.42 -58.37
CA LYS A 16 4.56 -3.12 -57.81
C LYS A 16 3.42 -3.15 -56.81
N THR A 17 2.78 -4.28 -56.53
CA THR A 17 1.66 -4.31 -55.56
C THR A 17 1.72 -5.54 -54.67
N VAL A 18 2.45 -5.42 -53.55
CA VAL A 18 2.37 -6.37 -52.45
C VAL A 18 0.92 -6.38 -51.95
N ALA A 19 0.31 -7.56 -51.89
CA ALA A 19 -1.08 -7.71 -51.46
C ALA A 19 -1.24 -7.22 -50.01
N GLN A 20 -2.16 -6.27 -49.78
CA GLN A 20 -2.43 -5.73 -48.44
C GLN A 20 -3.18 -6.76 -47.58
N LEU A 21 -2.75 -6.91 -46.33
CA LEU A 21 -3.45 -7.69 -45.32
C LEU A 21 -4.68 -6.91 -44.82
N PRO A 22 -5.80 -7.60 -44.52
CA PRO A 22 -6.98 -6.95 -43.97
C PRO A 22 -6.71 -6.45 -42.55
N GLY A 23 -7.03 -5.19 -42.28
CA GLY A 23 -6.82 -4.53 -40.99
C GLY A 23 -5.49 -3.78 -40.89
N ARG A 24 -5.27 -3.13 -39.75
CA ARG A 24 -4.00 -2.45 -39.43
C ARG A 24 -2.95 -3.48 -39.06
N HIS A 25 -1.85 -3.53 -39.80
CA HIS A 25 -0.70 -4.37 -39.46
C HIS A 25 0.58 -3.53 -39.52
N PRO A 26 1.55 -3.79 -38.64
CA PRO A 26 2.84 -3.10 -38.67
C PRO A 26 3.54 -3.36 -40.02
N CYS A 27 4.10 -2.31 -40.63
CA CYS A 27 4.78 -2.43 -41.91
C CYS A 27 6.05 -1.59 -41.95
N GLU A 28 7.19 -2.21 -42.26
CA GLU A 28 8.49 -1.54 -42.27
C GLU A 28 8.86 -0.96 -43.65
N CYS A 29 7.92 -0.87 -44.57
CA CYS A 29 8.22 -0.42 -45.92
C CYS A 29 8.55 1.08 -46.03
N GLN A 30 8.28 1.90 -45.01
CA GLN A 30 8.48 3.36 -45.05
C GLN A 30 7.89 4.02 -46.30
N ALA A 31 6.71 3.56 -46.74
CA ALA A 31 6.02 3.95 -47.96
C ALA A 31 6.76 3.68 -49.29
N SER A 32 7.75 2.78 -49.31
CA SER A 32 8.39 2.32 -50.55
C SER A 32 7.58 1.30 -51.35
N LYS A 33 6.76 0.49 -50.65
CA LYS A 33 5.93 -0.59 -51.24
C LYS A 33 4.43 -0.32 -51.23
N HIS A 34 4.00 0.54 -50.31
CA HIS A 34 2.60 0.86 -50.04
C HIS A 34 2.46 2.39 -50.08
N ASP A 35 1.27 2.89 -50.42
CA ASP A 35 1.04 4.34 -50.53
C ASP A 35 1.31 5.05 -49.20
N LEU A 36 1.81 6.28 -49.29
CA LEU A 36 2.09 7.12 -48.14
C LEU A 36 0.77 7.63 -47.52
N ILE A 37 0.61 7.43 -46.21
CA ILE A 37 -0.48 8.05 -45.45
C ILE A 37 -0.01 9.39 -44.90
N ASN A 38 0.97 9.37 -43.99
CA ASN A 38 1.59 10.57 -43.42
C ASN A 38 2.83 10.20 -42.59
N ASN A 39 3.61 11.19 -42.15
CA ASN A 39 4.66 11.01 -41.15
C ASN A 39 4.12 11.25 -39.73
N CYS A 40 4.62 10.48 -38.76
CA CYS A 40 4.37 10.76 -37.35
C CYS A 40 5.14 12.00 -36.91
N VAL A 41 4.44 12.98 -36.34
CA VAL A 41 5.04 14.24 -35.90
C VAL A 41 5.93 14.05 -34.66
N SER A 42 5.62 13.09 -33.79
CA SER A 42 6.36 12.86 -32.54
C SER A 42 7.66 12.07 -32.72
N CYS A 43 7.67 11.04 -33.58
CA CYS A 43 8.85 10.17 -33.75
C CYS A 43 9.44 10.16 -35.17
N GLY A 44 8.84 10.90 -36.12
CA GLY A 44 9.30 10.98 -37.51
C GLY A 44 9.05 9.73 -38.37
N ARG A 45 8.47 8.65 -37.82
CA ARG A 45 8.19 7.42 -38.57
C ARG A 45 7.20 7.66 -39.71
N ILE A 46 7.52 7.16 -40.91
CA ILE A 46 6.68 7.23 -42.10
C ILE A 46 5.66 6.07 -42.09
N VAL A 47 4.38 6.41 -42.06
CA VAL A 47 3.26 5.45 -42.01
C VAL A 47 2.70 5.23 -43.42
N CYS A 48 2.58 3.97 -43.83
CA CYS A 48 2.06 3.58 -45.14
C CYS A 48 0.62 3.06 -45.07
N SER A 49 0.00 2.78 -46.22
CA SER A 49 -1.40 2.34 -46.31
C SER A 49 -1.70 1.00 -45.62
N GLN A 50 -0.71 0.10 -45.49
CA GLN A 50 -0.87 -1.17 -44.74
C GLN A 50 -1.00 -0.94 -43.22
N GLU A 51 -0.27 0.04 -42.69
CA GLU A 51 -0.44 0.51 -41.32
C GLU A 51 -1.73 1.35 -41.24
N GLY A 52 -1.95 2.27 -42.17
CA GLY A 52 -3.11 3.18 -42.33
C GLY A 52 -3.16 4.36 -41.32
N SER A 53 -4.28 5.09 -41.26
CA SER A 53 -4.61 6.10 -40.21
C SER A 53 -4.99 5.59 -38.81
N GLY A 54 -4.23 5.94 -37.77
CA GLY A 54 -4.42 5.52 -36.39
C GLY A 54 -3.18 5.77 -35.52
N PRO A 55 -3.10 5.21 -34.30
CA PRO A 55 -1.93 5.38 -33.45
C PRO A 55 -0.68 4.76 -34.09
N CYS A 56 0.43 5.49 -34.05
CA CYS A 56 1.72 5.04 -34.55
C CYS A 56 2.18 3.78 -33.81
N PHE A 57 2.64 2.76 -34.52
CA PHE A 57 3.15 1.53 -33.89
C PHE A 57 4.42 1.73 -33.05
N HIS A 58 5.12 2.86 -33.19
CA HIS A 58 6.34 3.15 -32.44
C HIS A 58 6.10 4.00 -31.17
N CYS A 59 5.39 5.12 -31.29
CA CYS A 59 5.18 6.07 -30.18
C CYS A 59 3.71 6.28 -29.81
N SER A 60 2.78 5.56 -30.44
CA SER A 60 1.34 5.62 -30.20
C SER A 60 0.65 6.97 -30.49
N GLU A 61 1.38 7.96 -31.00
CA GLU A 61 0.78 9.22 -31.45
C GLU A 61 -0.14 9.01 -32.66
N LEU A 62 -1.24 9.75 -32.73
CA LEU A 62 -2.23 9.61 -33.78
C LEU A 62 -1.69 10.13 -35.13
N VAL A 63 -1.66 9.27 -36.14
CA VAL A 63 -1.28 9.63 -37.53
C VAL A 63 -2.50 9.45 -38.44
N CYS A 64 -2.85 10.49 -39.20
CA CYS A 64 -4.04 10.48 -40.06
C CYS A 64 -3.70 10.97 -41.48
N THR A 65 -4.60 10.70 -42.43
CA THR A 65 -4.55 11.34 -43.75
C THR A 65 -4.82 12.85 -43.64
N LYS A 66 -4.38 13.63 -44.63
CA LYS A 66 -4.59 15.10 -44.64
C LYS A 66 -6.06 15.51 -44.53
N SER A 67 -6.96 14.76 -45.15
CA SER A 67 -8.41 15.01 -45.10
C SER A 67 -9.00 14.71 -43.72
N GLU A 68 -8.59 13.62 -43.08
CA GLU A 68 -8.98 13.29 -41.71
C GLU A 68 -8.42 14.30 -40.70
N GLU A 69 -7.17 14.72 -40.91
CA GLU A 69 -6.52 15.73 -40.08
C GLU A 69 -7.28 17.07 -40.15
N GLU A 70 -7.73 17.49 -41.34
CA GLU A 70 -8.55 18.68 -41.51
C GLU A 70 -9.93 18.57 -40.83
N ILE A 71 -10.48 17.36 -40.73
CA ILE A 71 -11.70 17.10 -39.94
C ILE A 71 -11.38 17.20 -38.45
N LEU A 72 -10.24 16.66 -38.01
CA LEU A 72 -9.78 16.70 -36.62
C LEU A 72 -9.56 18.13 -36.13
N ARG A 73 -8.92 18.98 -36.95
CA ARG A 73 -8.67 20.40 -36.62
C ARG A 73 -9.92 21.25 -36.41
N ARG A 74 -11.10 20.81 -36.88
CA ARG A 74 -12.36 21.57 -36.78
C ARG A 74 -13.08 21.39 -35.43
N ASP A 75 -12.63 20.48 -34.56
CA ASP A 75 -13.21 20.23 -33.23
C ASP A 75 -14.76 20.09 -33.17
N SER A 76 -15.34 19.59 -34.27
CA SER A 76 -16.77 19.32 -34.38
C SER A 76 -17.16 17.99 -33.71
N LYS A 77 -18.45 17.76 -33.47
CA LYS A 77 -18.95 16.41 -33.09
C LYS A 77 -18.50 15.31 -34.07
N LYS A 78 -18.29 15.66 -35.35
CA LYS A 78 -17.71 14.75 -36.36
C LYS A 78 -16.23 14.44 -36.09
N SER A 79 -15.45 15.42 -35.64
CA SER A 79 -14.03 15.25 -35.32
C SER A 79 -13.86 14.33 -34.12
N MET A 80 -14.67 14.51 -33.06
CA MET A 80 -14.63 13.67 -31.87
C MET A 80 -14.93 12.21 -32.18
N LYS A 81 -15.96 11.94 -33.01
CA LYS A 81 -16.28 10.58 -33.46
C LYS A 81 -15.17 9.97 -34.31
N LEU A 82 -14.58 10.75 -35.21
CA LEU A 82 -13.47 10.29 -36.05
C LEU A 82 -12.25 9.94 -35.18
N ARG A 83 -11.89 10.80 -34.23
CA ARG A 83 -10.78 10.57 -33.29
C ARG A 83 -10.99 9.28 -32.49
N GLN A 84 -12.20 9.07 -31.97
CA GLN A 84 -12.55 7.85 -31.22
C GLN A 84 -12.47 6.59 -32.09
N ASN A 85 -12.87 6.66 -33.36
CA ASN A 85 -12.74 5.52 -34.27
C ASN A 85 -11.28 5.22 -34.61
N LEU A 86 -10.44 6.25 -34.80
CA LEU A 86 -9.04 6.10 -35.21
C LEU A 86 -8.10 5.67 -34.09
N MET A 87 -8.30 6.18 -32.86
CA MET A 87 -7.57 5.72 -31.67
C MET A 87 -8.01 4.32 -31.21
N GLY A 88 -8.98 3.74 -31.92
CA GLY A 88 -9.72 2.58 -31.48
C GLY A 88 -10.77 2.98 -30.45
N LYS A 89 -11.91 2.29 -30.48
CA LYS A 89 -12.68 2.16 -29.23
C LYS A 89 -11.69 1.54 -28.25
N THR A 90 -11.21 2.31 -27.27
CA THR A 90 -10.95 1.70 -25.98
C THR A 90 -12.20 0.90 -25.72
N VAL A 91 -12.10 -0.42 -25.77
CA VAL A 91 -13.14 -1.26 -25.21
C VAL A 91 -13.11 -0.83 -23.77
N GLU A 92 -13.94 0.16 -23.42
CA GLU A 92 -14.18 0.57 -22.06
C GLU A 92 -14.78 -0.68 -21.44
N ASN A 93 -13.89 -1.55 -20.97
CA ASN A 93 -14.27 -2.69 -20.20
C ASN A 93 -14.99 -2.08 -19.02
N SER A 94 -16.27 -2.38 -18.84
CA SER A 94 -17.02 -2.03 -17.63
C SER A 94 -16.21 -2.31 -16.35
N LYS A 95 -15.31 -3.31 -16.41
CA LYS A 95 -14.33 -3.65 -15.38
C LYS A 95 -13.30 -2.55 -15.07
N GLU A 96 -12.86 -1.77 -16.05
CA GLU A 96 -11.91 -0.66 -15.86
C GLU A 96 -12.57 0.52 -15.16
N LYS A 97 -13.81 0.87 -15.54
CA LYS A 97 -14.60 1.88 -14.83
C LYS A 97 -14.88 1.46 -13.39
N ALA A 98 -15.28 0.21 -13.17
CA ALA A 98 -15.47 -0.34 -11.83
C ALA A 98 -14.17 -0.32 -11.01
N ALA A 99 -13.02 -0.58 -11.63
CA ALA A 99 -11.71 -0.49 -10.96
C ALA A 99 -11.34 0.94 -10.58
N ILE A 100 -11.63 1.92 -11.45
CA ILE A 100 -11.40 3.36 -11.17
C ILE A 100 -12.32 3.84 -10.05
N GLU A 101 -13.60 3.48 -10.07
CA GLU A 101 -14.56 3.81 -9.01
C GLU A 101 -14.14 3.21 -7.66
N HIS A 102 -13.71 1.95 -7.66
CA HIS A 102 -13.20 1.29 -6.47
C HIS A 102 -11.92 1.96 -5.93
N LYS A 103 -11.00 2.36 -6.82
CA LYS A 103 -9.80 3.12 -6.44
C LYS A 103 -10.19 4.46 -5.79
N ASN A 104 -11.09 5.22 -6.39
CA ASN A 104 -11.52 6.52 -5.86
C ASN A 104 -12.18 6.37 -4.49
N LYS A 105 -12.97 5.30 -4.29
CA LYS A 105 -13.54 4.95 -2.98
C LYS A 105 -12.48 4.66 -1.92
N LEU A 106 -11.39 3.97 -2.27
CA LEU A 106 -10.29 3.70 -1.34
C LEU A 106 -9.54 4.99 -0.97
N LEU A 107 -9.34 5.90 -1.93
CA LEU A 107 -8.72 7.20 -1.67
C LEU A 107 -9.59 8.06 -0.72
N GLU A 108 -10.91 8.03 -0.89
CA GLU A 108 -11.85 8.69 0.03
C GLU A 108 -11.77 8.09 1.44
N PHE A 109 -11.66 6.76 1.57
CA PHE A 109 -11.43 6.14 2.87
C PHE A 109 -10.11 6.58 3.49
N ASP A 110 -9.02 6.65 2.73
CA ASP A 110 -7.73 7.07 3.25
C ASP A 110 -7.76 8.53 3.73
N GLU A 111 -8.42 9.41 2.96
CA GLU A 111 -8.62 10.82 3.32
C GLU A 111 -9.53 11.00 4.55
N THR A 112 -10.59 10.18 4.68
CA THR A 112 -11.60 10.32 5.76
C THR A 112 -11.32 9.50 7.01
N CYS A 113 -10.48 8.45 6.94
CA CYS A 113 -10.13 7.60 8.08
C CYS A 113 -9.45 8.40 9.20
N ALA A 114 -8.63 9.41 8.86
CA ALA A 114 -8.02 10.32 9.83
C ALA A 114 -9.05 11.13 10.65
N LYS A 115 -10.25 11.38 10.09
CA LYS A 115 -11.32 12.13 10.77
C LYS A 115 -12.24 11.24 11.62
N ARG A 116 -12.30 9.93 11.34
CA ARG A 116 -13.23 9.00 12.01
C ARG A 116 -12.73 8.49 13.37
N THR A 117 -11.43 8.61 13.66
CA THR A 117 -10.84 8.20 14.95
C THR A 117 -10.66 9.36 15.93
N ARG A 118 -11.41 10.46 15.78
CA ARG A 118 -11.48 11.47 16.84
C ARG A 118 -12.26 10.88 18.02
N VAL A 119 -11.53 10.27 18.95
CA VAL A 119 -12.05 9.85 20.26
C VAL A 119 -12.45 11.12 20.99
N ILE A 120 -13.76 11.33 21.15
CA ILE A 120 -14.33 12.44 21.90
C ILE A 120 -14.46 11.93 23.34
N ASP A 121 -13.83 12.63 24.28
CA ASP A 121 -13.86 12.29 25.70
C ASP A 121 -15.08 12.96 26.36
N ASP A 122 -16.17 12.22 26.46
CA ASP A 122 -17.45 12.69 26.98
C ASP A 122 -17.38 13.20 28.44
N GLU A 123 -16.46 12.67 29.27
CA GLU A 123 -16.27 13.11 30.67
C GLU A 123 -15.61 14.49 30.75
N SER A 124 -14.64 14.75 29.86
CA SER A 124 -13.94 16.04 29.81
C SER A 124 -14.74 17.13 29.09
N ASP A 125 -15.45 16.78 28.02
CA ASP A 125 -16.08 17.76 27.13
C ASP A 125 -17.51 18.15 27.54
N TYR A 126 -18.25 17.26 28.23
CA TYR A 126 -19.65 17.52 28.62
C TYR A 126 -19.84 17.60 30.14
N PHE A 127 -19.20 16.70 30.90
CA PHE A 127 -19.41 16.63 32.36
C PHE A 127 -18.49 17.52 33.19
N SER A 128 -17.37 18.00 32.63
CA SER A 128 -16.42 18.87 33.33
C SER A 128 -16.70 20.38 33.19
N THR A 129 -17.86 20.79 32.66
CA THR A 129 -18.33 22.20 32.58
C THR A 129 -18.70 22.81 33.93
N GLY A 130 -17.96 22.44 34.98
CA GLY A 130 -18.26 22.76 36.36
C GLY A 130 -17.01 22.90 37.19
N VAL A 131 -16.06 23.73 36.73
CA VAL A 131 -15.27 24.60 37.61
C VAL A 131 -14.56 23.83 38.73
N GLY A 132 -13.38 23.28 38.41
CA GLY A 132 -12.56 22.60 39.40
C GLY A 132 -12.43 23.43 40.68
N THR A 133 -12.73 22.82 41.82
CA THR A 133 -12.62 23.38 43.19
C THR A 133 -11.27 24.05 43.46
N TRP A 134 -10.27 23.71 42.65
CA TRP A 134 -8.86 24.07 42.76
C TRP A 134 -8.41 25.25 41.88
N LEU A 135 -9.29 25.84 41.05
CA LEU A 135 -8.97 27.09 40.33
C LEU A 135 -9.26 28.32 41.19
N THR A 136 -8.40 29.34 41.11
CA THR A 136 -8.67 30.62 41.75
C THR A 136 -9.90 31.29 41.14
N LYS A 137 -10.57 32.16 41.91
CA LYS A 137 -11.80 32.83 41.46
C LYS A 137 -11.62 33.58 40.13
N LYS A 138 -10.47 34.23 39.93
CA LYS A 138 -10.16 34.97 38.69
C LYS A 138 -10.00 34.06 37.47
N GLU A 139 -9.32 32.93 37.63
CA GLU A 139 -9.10 31.97 36.54
C GLU A 139 -10.40 31.27 36.15
N ARG A 140 -11.21 30.93 37.15
CA ARG A 140 -12.56 30.39 36.97
C ARG A 140 -13.46 31.33 36.17
N ASP A 141 -13.51 32.61 36.53
CA ASP A 141 -14.34 33.58 35.82
C ASP A 141 -13.85 33.78 34.37
N ALA A 142 -12.54 33.64 34.12
CA ALA A 142 -11.97 33.71 32.77
C ALA A 142 -12.36 32.50 31.91
N VAL A 143 -12.29 31.29 32.46
CA VAL A 143 -12.69 30.04 31.78
C VAL A 143 -14.18 30.08 31.44
N ILE A 144 -15.04 30.45 32.40
CA ILE A 144 -16.49 30.60 32.17
C ILE A 144 -16.76 31.63 31.08
N LYS A 145 -16.08 32.78 31.10
CA LYS A 145 -16.24 33.81 30.08
C LYS A 145 -15.86 33.30 28.69
N GLN A 146 -14.74 32.58 28.56
CA GLN A 146 -14.35 31.98 27.29
C GLN A 146 -15.38 30.97 26.79
N GLU A 147 -15.84 30.07 27.66
CA GLU A 147 -16.85 29.06 27.32
C GLU A 147 -18.16 29.71 26.85
N THR A 148 -18.66 30.73 27.56
CA THR A 148 -19.87 31.46 27.15
C THR A 148 -19.70 32.13 25.78
N THR A 149 -18.55 32.75 25.50
CA THR A 149 -18.31 33.35 24.18
C THR A 149 -18.26 32.33 23.06
N LEU A 150 -17.71 31.13 23.30
CA LEU A 150 -17.69 30.03 22.33
C LEU A 150 -19.09 29.46 22.10
N ARG A 151 -19.88 29.32 23.17
CA ARG A 151 -21.27 28.89 23.10
C ARG A 151 -22.11 29.88 22.30
N ASP A 152 -21.98 31.17 22.58
CA ASP A 152 -22.69 32.23 21.86
C ASP A 152 -22.30 32.28 20.38
N LYS A 153 -21.03 32.05 20.04
CA LYS A 153 -20.58 31.91 18.64
C LYS A 153 -21.17 30.68 17.95
N ARG A 154 -21.22 29.53 18.65
CA ARG A 154 -21.76 28.27 18.09
C ARG A 154 -23.27 28.36 17.84
N PHE A 155 -23.99 29.04 18.74
CA PHE A 155 -25.45 29.25 18.63
C PHE A 155 -25.83 30.60 18.04
N ALA A 156 -24.88 31.35 17.49
CA ALA A 156 -25.14 32.60 16.78
C ALA A 156 -26.13 32.35 15.63
N SER A 157 -27.05 33.29 15.43
CA SER A 157 -28.18 33.10 14.52
C SER A 157 -27.70 32.82 13.09
N ARG A 158 -28.24 31.76 12.46
CA ARG A 158 -27.99 31.46 11.04
C ARG A 158 -28.44 32.57 10.09
N ARG A 159 -29.21 33.56 10.57
CA ARG A 159 -29.66 34.74 9.80
C ARG A 159 -28.54 35.68 9.37
N ASP A 160 -27.39 35.67 10.04
CA ASP A 160 -26.25 36.53 9.68
C ASP A 160 -25.30 35.90 8.63
N ARG A 161 -25.63 34.70 8.12
CA ARG A 161 -24.86 34.07 7.05
C ARG A 161 -25.14 34.76 5.71
N LYS A 162 -24.17 35.51 5.19
CA LYS A 162 -24.24 36.09 3.84
C LYS A 162 -23.77 35.06 2.82
N ILE A 163 -24.65 34.66 1.92
CA ILE A 163 -24.34 33.79 0.77
C ILE A 163 -24.29 34.69 -0.47
N GLN A 164 -23.23 34.61 -1.27
CA GLN A 164 -23.18 35.24 -2.59
C GLN A 164 -23.55 34.20 -3.65
N LEU A 165 -24.64 34.45 -4.35
CA LEU A 165 -25.09 33.64 -5.49
C LEU A 165 -24.66 34.33 -6.77
N ASP A 166 -23.80 33.68 -7.56
CA ASP A 166 -23.34 34.19 -8.85
C ASP A 166 -24.21 33.62 -9.98
N PHE A 167 -24.91 34.48 -10.73
CA PHE A 167 -25.98 34.08 -11.65
C PHE A 167 -25.49 33.71 -13.06
N CYS A 168 -24.19 33.82 -13.36
CA CYS A 168 -23.64 33.50 -14.69
C CYS A 168 -22.87 32.17 -14.79
N GLY A 169 -22.78 31.40 -13.71
CA GLY A 169 -22.26 30.04 -13.73
C GLY A 169 -22.68 29.33 -12.46
N ARG A 170 -23.45 28.24 -12.58
CA ARG A 170 -23.98 27.44 -11.45
C ARG A 170 -22.84 26.84 -10.62
N GLN A 171 -22.29 27.61 -9.70
CA GLN A 171 -21.51 27.12 -8.57
C GLN A 171 -21.97 27.91 -7.34
N GLU A 172 -22.54 27.21 -6.37
CA GLU A 172 -22.62 27.73 -5.00
C GLU A 172 -21.19 27.75 -4.47
N ASN A 173 -20.60 28.93 -4.37
CA ASN A 173 -19.41 29.11 -3.55
C ASN A 173 -19.89 29.36 -2.13
N ASP A 174 -19.99 28.29 -1.34
CA ASP A 174 -20.01 28.42 0.10
C ASP A 174 -18.73 29.17 0.51
N LEU A 175 -18.89 30.40 1.02
CA LEU A 175 -17.80 31.11 1.69
C LEU A 175 -17.23 30.15 2.75
N PRO A 176 -15.89 30.00 2.81
CA PRO A 176 -15.28 28.81 3.35
C PRO A 176 -15.72 28.61 4.79
N GLU A 177 -16.20 27.40 5.09
CA GLU A 177 -16.54 26.84 6.40
C GLU A 177 -15.34 26.79 7.37
N SER A 178 -14.32 27.63 7.14
CA SER A 178 -13.00 27.66 7.76
C SER A 178 -12.92 28.45 9.07
N MET A 179 -13.98 29.14 9.49
CA MET A 179 -13.98 29.80 10.81
C MET A 179 -14.24 28.82 11.98
N TYR A 180 -14.57 27.55 11.68
CA TYR A 180 -14.83 26.53 12.67
C TYR A 180 -13.60 25.67 13.03
N ASP A 181 -12.59 25.59 12.16
CA ASP A 181 -11.39 24.76 12.37
C ASP A 181 -10.20 25.53 12.99
N GLU A 182 -10.10 26.85 12.80
CA GLU A 182 -8.99 27.63 13.38
C GLU A 182 -9.04 27.70 14.92
N VAL A 183 -10.23 27.62 15.52
CA VAL A 183 -10.41 27.74 16.98
C VAL A 183 -9.91 26.49 17.71
N ILE A 184 -10.13 25.29 17.15
CA ILE A 184 -9.68 24.03 17.77
C ILE A 184 -8.15 23.88 17.72
N HIS A 185 -7.51 24.39 16.67
CA HIS A 185 -6.05 24.29 16.54
C HIS A 185 -5.27 25.26 17.45
N GLN A 186 -5.81 26.45 17.74
CA GLN A 186 -5.18 27.39 18.68
C GLN A 186 -5.22 26.89 20.15
N GLU A 187 -6.27 26.18 20.56
CA GLU A 187 -6.44 25.69 21.94
C GLU A 187 -5.44 24.58 22.32
N SER A 188 -4.93 23.81 21.36
CA SER A 188 -3.95 22.74 21.63
C SER A 188 -2.55 23.22 22.03
N LYS A 189 -2.19 24.47 21.75
CA LYS A 189 -0.84 25.00 21.99
C LYS A 189 -0.72 25.87 23.25
N GLU A 190 -1.82 26.48 23.72
CA GLU A 190 -1.75 27.48 24.80
C GLU A 190 -2.36 27.03 26.15
N ILE A 191 -3.13 25.95 26.19
CA ILE A 191 -3.77 25.46 27.42
C ILE A 191 -3.19 24.09 27.82
N ALA A 192 -1.92 24.08 28.23
CA ALA A 192 -1.41 23.01 29.07
C ALA A 192 -1.58 23.43 30.54
N PRO A 193 -2.57 22.90 31.29
CA PRO A 193 -2.68 23.22 32.70
C PRO A 193 -1.46 22.70 33.46
N LYS A 194 -0.78 23.58 34.20
CA LYS A 194 0.24 23.22 35.21
C LYS A 194 -0.43 22.61 36.46
N ALA A 195 -1.23 21.57 36.28
CA ALA A 195 -1.88 20.87 37.38
C ALA A 195 -1.64 19.36 37.27
N LEU A 196 -0.95 18.82 38.29
CA LEU A 196 -0.79 17.41 38.63
C LEU A 196 0.00 16.54 37.64
N THR A 197 1.32 16.75 37.62
CA THR A 197 2.29 15.70 37.27
C THR A 197 2.38 14.68 38.41
N TYR A 198 1.55 13.65 38.39
CA TYR A 198 1.85 12.38 39.03
C TYR A 198 1.61 11.27 38.00
N GLY A 199 2.68 10.55 37.62
CA GLY A 199 2.54 9.21 37.06
C GLY A 199 2.63 9.00 35.55
N ARG A 200 3.11 9.93 34.72
CA ARG A 200 3.67 9.56 33.39
C ARG A 200 5.18 9.47 33.50
N GLN A 201 5.70 8.27 33.72
CA GLN A 201 7.09 7.97 33.40
C GLN A 201 7.28 8.29 31.91
N ARG A 202 8.04 9.34 31.62
CA ARG A 202 8.51 9.62 30.27
C ARG A 202 9.35 8.42 29.84
N ALA A 203 9.02 7.81 28.71
CA ALA A 203 9.88 6.82 28.08
C ALA A 203 11.31 7.38 28.00
N PRO A 204 12.34 6.59 28.35
CA PRO A 204 13.71 7.07 28.32
C PRO A 204 14.09 7.45 26.89
N LYS A 205 14.58 8.68 26.72
CA LYS A 205 15.19 9.11 25.45
C LYS A 205 16.60 8.52 25.41
N PHE A 206 16.88 7.70 24.41
CA PHE A 206 18.24 7.25 24.13
C PHE A 206 19.12 8.46 23.79
N LEU A 207 20.14 8.70 24.59
CA LEU A 207 21.25 9.59 24.26
C LEU A 207 22.15 8.83 23.27
N LYS A 208 22.34 9.40 22.08
CA LYS A 208 23.42 8.97 21.18
C LYS A 208 24.73 9.44 21.80
N GLU A 209 25.49 8.51 22.37
CA GLU A 209 26.91 8.73 22.62
C GLU A 209 27.73 8.27 21.41
N ASN A 210 28.62 9.16 21.00
CA ASN A 210 29.66 8.90 20.03
C ASN A 210 30.63 7.85 20.61
N SER A 211 30.77 6.71 19.95
CA SER A 211 32.05 5.99 19.95
C SER A 211 32.30 5.42 18.57
N SER A 212 33.53 5.68 18.15
CA SER A 212 34.14 5.52 16.86
C SER A 212 34.54 4.08 16.55
N GLU A 213 34.48 3.76 15.25
CA GLU A 213 35.31 2.80 14.50
C GLU A 213 35.39 1.34 14.97
N ILE A 214 34.77 0.42 14.21
CA ILE A 214 35.43 -0.81 13.68
C ILE A 214 34.84 -1.19 12.29
N VAL A 215 35.63 -0.86 11.27
CA VAL A 215 35.95 -1.57 10.01
C VAL A 215 35.01 -2.67 9.45
N GLY A 216 34.35 -2.36 8.32
CA GLY A 216 34.43 -3.07 7.03
C GLY A 216 33.92 -4.51 6.87
N SER A 217 32.88 -4.69 6.04
CA SER A 217 32.99 -5.50 4.81
C SER A 217 31.82 -5.23 3.85
N VAL A 218 32.16 -4.86 2.62
CA VAL A 218 31.23 -4.54 1.53
C VAL A 218 30.79 -5.84 0.86
N CYS A 219 29.49 -6.11 0.82
CA CYS A 219 28.89 -7.03 -0.14
C CYS A 219 27.70 -6.35 -0.82
N LYS A 220 27.75 -6.33 -2.16
CA LYS A 220 26.89 -5.59 -3.09
C LYS A 220 25.40 -5.88 -2.88
N GLU A 221 24.62 -4.85 -2.57
CA GLU A 221 23.17 -4.86 -2.73
C GLU A 221 22.84 -4.85 -4.23
N HIS A 222 22.11 -5.88 -4.68
CA HIS A 222 21.36 -5.81 -5.92
C HIS A 222 20.25 -4.75 -5.73
N GLU A 223 20.29 -3.71 -6.56
CA GLU A 223 19.23 -2.71 -6.67
C GLU A 223 17.92 -3.39 -7.11
N ILE A 224 17.12 -3.80 -6.13
CA ILE A 224 15.69 -4.03 -6.34
C ILE A 224 15.03 -2.67 -6.16
N SER A 225 14.46 -2.18 -7.25
CA SER A 225 13.74 -0.91 -7.39
C SER A 225 12.93 -0.52 -6.14
N LYS A 226 13.39 0.57 -5.51
CA LYS A 226 12.70 1.25 -4.39
C LYS A 226 11.39 1.88 -4.87
N SER A 227 10.33 1.09 -4.87
CA SER A 227 8.94 1.57 -4.98
C SER A 227 8.09 1.19 -3.76
N ARG A 228 8.71 0.71 -2.67
CA ARG A 228 8.06 0.06 -1.52
C ARG A 228 8.18 0.82 -0.19
N ILE A 229 8.52 2.11 -0.23
CA ILE A 229 8.86 2.89 0.97
C ILE A 229 7.64 3.15 1.89
N GLN A 230 6.40 2.76 1.51
CA GLN A 230 5.22 2.93 2.36
C GLN A 230 4.83 1.71 3.21
N TYR A 231 5.37 0.51 2.96
CA TYR A 231 4.89 -0.70 3.66
C TYR A 231 5.60 -0.96 5.00
N ASP A 232 6.81 -0.45 5.21
CA ASP A 232 7.64 -0.81 6.36
C ASP A 232 7.08 -0.25 7.67
N GLU A 233 6.61 1.00 7.68
CA GLU A 233 6.15 1.69 8.91
C GLU A 233 4.70 1.32 9.31
N GLN A 234 3.86 0.91 8.34
CA GLN A 234 2.48 0.45 8.60
C GLN A 234 2.39 -1.02 9.03
N LEU A 235 3.35 -1.86 8.66
CA LEU A 235 3.45 -3.24 9.16
C LEU A 235 3.87 -3.28 10.63
N GLU A 236 4.50 -2.22 11.14
CA GLU A 236 4.89 -2.09 12.55
C GLU A 236 3.73 -1.74 13.49
N THR A 237 2.53 -1.40 13.00
CA THR A 237 1.51 -0.71 13.83
C THR A 237 0.23 -1.48 14.18
N MET A 238 0.03 -2.72 13.73
CA MET A 238 -1.13 -3.53 14.15
C MET A 238 -0.72 -4.93 14.59
N ASP A 239 -0.35 -5.07 15.87
CA ASP A 239 -0.28 -6.38 16.51
C ASP A 239 -1.69 -6.92 16.70
N ASN A 240 -2.17 -7.67 15.70
CA ASN A 240 -3.48 -8.33 15.73
C ASN A 240 -3.53 -9.52 16.70
N GLY A 241 -2.47 -9.75 17.50
CA GLY A 241 -2.38 -10.85 18.44
C GLY A 241 -2.36 -12.21 17.74
N MET A 242 -1.98 -12.28 16.47
CA MET A 242 -1.97 -13.54 15.72
C MET A 242 -0.81 -14.42 16.16
N CYS A 243 -1.08 -15.69 16.45
CA CYS A 243 -0.11 -16.67 16.91
C CYS A 243 -0.12 -17.93 16.06
N LEU A 244 1.06 -18.49 15.80
CA LEU A 244 1.27 -19.78 15.17
C LEU A 244 1.98 -20.73 16.14
N SER A 245 1.45 -21.95 16.29
CA SER A 245 2.13 -22.97 17.07
C SER A 245 3.02 -23.87 16.20
N MET A 246 4.20 -24.20 16.71
CA MET A 246 5.22 -25.00 16.04
C MET A 246 5.86 -26.03 16.97
N HIS A 247 6.29 -27.14 16.38
CA HIS A 247 6.97 -28.19 17.11
C HIS A 247 8.37 -27.76 17.52
N GLN A 248 8.79 -28.18 18.71
CA GLN A 248 10.19 -28.07 19.09
C GLN A 248 11.02 -29.14 18.37
N PRO A 249 12.28 -28.84 17.99
CA PRO A 249 13.05 -27.64 18.35
C PRO A 249 12.92 -26.44 17.39
N TRP A 250 12.21 -26.59 16.26
CA TRP A 250 12.10 -25.53 15.24
C TRP A 250 11.56 -24.21 15.76
N ALA A 251 10.65 -24.23 16.73
CA ALA A 251 10.09 -23.01 17.30
C ALA A 251 11.14 -22.12 17.97
N SER A 252 12.05 -22.72 18.74
CA SER A 252 13.13 -21.97 19.39
C SER A 252 14.18 -21.53 18.38
N LEU A 253 14.47 -22.36 17.37
CA LEU A 253 15.40 -22.00 16.30
C LEU A 253 14.90 -20.81 15.46
N LEU A 254 13.59 -20.72 15.24
CA LEU A 254 12.99 -19.58 14.53
C LEU A 254 13.12 -18.29 15.34
N ILE A 255 12.81 -18.34 16.64
CA ILE A 255 12.91 -17.18 17.54
C ILE A 255 14.36 -16.75 17.84
N LYS A 256 15.33 -17.66 17.71
CA LYS A 256 16.76 -17.30 17.72
C LYS A 256 17.26 -16.78 16.37
N GLY A 257 16.45 -16.79 15.32
CA GLY A 257 16.84 -16.34 13.98
C GLY A 257 17.72 -17.32 13.19
N ILE A 258 17.95 -18.52 13.73
CA ILE A 258 18.71 -19.58 13.06
C ILE A 258 17.88 -20.14 11.89
N LYS A 259 16.59 -20.39 12.13
CA LYS A 259 15.63 -20.76 11.10
C LYS A 259 14.94 -19.49 10.58
N LYS A 260 15.03 -19.23 9.28
CA LYS A 260 14.46 -18.03 8.63
C LYS A 260 13.07 -18.24 8.02
N THR A 261 12.78 -19.49 7.67
CA THR A 261 11.55 -19.84 6.96
C THR A 261 10.80 -20.95 7.67
N GLU A 262 9.47 -20.95 7.59
CA GLU A 262 8.61 -21.98 8.18
C GLU A 262 7.70 -22.63 7.13
N GLY A 263 7.72 -23.95 7.05
CA GLY A 263 6.92 -24.72 6.09
C GLY A 263 5.56 -25.14 6.63
N ARG A 264 4.50 -25.02 5.83
CA ARG A 264 3.13 -25.51 6.13
C ARG A 264 2.45 -26.09 4.90
N THR A 265 1.43 -26.93 5.15
CA THR A 265 0.57 -27.53 4.12
C THR A 265 -0.56 -26.62 3.64
N TRP A 266 -0.73 -25.45 4.25
CA TRP A 266 -1.81 -24.51 3.96
C TRP A 266 -1.24 -23.10 3.74
N TYR A 267 -1.90 -22.34 2.86
CA TYR A 267 -1.57 -20.96 2.55
C TYR A 267 -2.15 -19.98 3.58
N SER A 268 -1.45 -18.87 3.82
CA SER A 268 -1.94 -17.74 4.60
C SER A 268 -1.65 -16.40 3.92
N SER A 269 -2.64 -15.51 3.95
CA SER A 269 -2.46 -14.11 3.58
C SER A 269 -1.93 -13.25 4.72
N HIS A 270 -1.65 -13.81 5.91
CA HIS A 270 -1.13 -13.06 7.05
C HIS A 270 0.23 -12.44 6.73
N ARG A 271 0.38 -11.14 7.01
CA ARG A 271 1.63 -10.37 6.85
C ARG A 271 1.79 -9.47 8.07
N GLY A 272 3.03 -9.30 8.53
CA GLY A 272 3.36 -8.57 9.75
C GLY A 272 3.56 -9.47 10.95
N ARG A 273 3.41 -8.89 12.14
CA ARG A 273 3.75 -9.55 13.41
C ARG A 273 2.97 -10.85 13.59
N LEU A 274 3.71 -11.91 13.88
CA LEU A 274 3.21 -13.25 14.15
C LEU A 274 3.90 -13.78 15.40
N TRP A 275 3.11 -14.05 16.42
CA TRP A 275 3.56 -14.67 17.65
C TRP A 275 3.82 -16.16 17.45
N ILE A 276 4.85 -16.67 18.12
CA ILE A 276 5.30 -18.05 17.97
C ILE A 276 5.19 -18.78 19.30
N ALA A 277 4.38 -19.84 19.30
CA ALA A 277 4.23 -20.73 20.44
C ALA A 277 4.81 -22.12 20.15
N SER A 278 5.32 -22.76 21.19
CA SER A 278 5.72 -24.16 21.15
C SER A 278 4.53 -25.09 21.40
N THR A 279 4.42 -26.16 20.62
CA THR A 279 3.42 -27.21 20.88
C THR A 279 3.78 -28.04 22.12
N SER A 280 2.86 -28.88 22.59
CA SER A 280 3.07 -29.77 23.73
C SER A 280 4.01 -30.95 23.46
N LYS A 281 4.34 -31.24 22.18
CA LYS A 281 5.19 -32.37 21.81
C LYS A 281 6.64 -32.11 22.24
N GLN A 282 7.18 -32.97 23.10
CA GLN A 282 8.57 -32.88 23.53
C GLN A 282 9.53 -33.33 22.41
N PRO A 283 10.62 -32.58 22.17
CA PRO A 283 11.65 -32.98 21.21
C PRO A 283 12.49 -34.14 21.77
N THR A 284 12.81 -35.12 20.92
CA THR A 284 13.79 -36.16 21.24
C THR A 284 15.21 -35.59 21.13
N ARG A 285 16.15 -36.09 21.94
CA ARG A 285 17.56 -35.66 21.92
C ARG A 285 18.18 -35.84 20.53
N GLU A 286 17.94 -37.00 19.91
CA GLU A 286 18.40 -37.30 18.55
C GLU A 286 17.94 -36.24 17.53
N ASN A 287 16.70 -35.76 17.63
CA ASN A 287 16.17 -34.74 16.72
C ASN A 287 16.81 -33.37 16.95
N ILE A 288 17.11 -33.03 18.21
CA ILE A 288 17.85 -31.81 18.55
C ILE A 288 19.26 -31.89 17.97
N ASP A 289 20.01 -32.94 18.30
CA ASP A 289 21.41 -33.11 17.88
C ASP A 289 21.55 -33.12 16.34
N SER A 290 20.62 -33.77 15.64
CA SER A 290 20.59 -33.80 14.18
C SER A 290 20.36 -32.41 13.58
N LEU A 291 19.42 -31.64 14.14
CA LEU A 291 19.10 -30.31 13.64
C LEU A 291 20.19 -29.29 13.96
N GLU A 292 20.77 -29.33 15.16
CA GLU A 292 21.88 -28.46 15.54
C GLU A 292 23.10 -28.73 14.65
N SER A 293 23.42 -29.99 14.37
CA SER A 293 24.49 -30.37 13.46
C SER A 293 24.25 -29.83 12.05
N TYR A 294 23.02 -29.98 11.54
CA TYR A 294 22.62 -29.49 10.22
C TYR A 294 22.77 -27.97 10.08
N TYR A 295 22.30 -27.19 11.06
CA TYR A 295 22.40 -25.73 11.03
C TYR A 295 23.82 -25.23 11.28
N ARG A 296 24.61 -25.95 12.07
CA ARG A 296 26.04 -25.67 12.25
C ARG A 296 26.82 -25.81 10.95
N GLU A 297 26.53 -26.85 10.16
CA GLU A 297 27.17 -27.06 8.86
C GLU A 297 26.67 -26.10 7.77
N THR A 298 25.35 -25.92 7.67
CA THR A 298 24.74 -25.14 6.57
C THR A 298 24.82 -23.64 6.79
N SER A 299 24.57 -23.17 8.01
CA SER A 299 24.49 -21.73 8.34
C SER A 299 25.71 -21.22 9.10
N GLY A 300 26.60 -22.11 9.58
CA GLY A 300 27.76 -21.73 10.39
C GLY A 300 27.42 -21.31 11.82
N GLU A 301 26.18 -21.52 12.26
CA GLU A 301 25.72 -21.08 13.58
C GLU A 301 26.28 -21.96 14.70
N SER A 302 26.75 -21.30 15.76
CA SER A 302 27.43 -21.96 16.89
C SER A 302 26.67 -21.81 18.21
N GLU A 303 25.68 -20.92 18.28
CA GLU A 303 24.93 -20.62 19.48
C GLU A 303 23.50 -21.19 19.40
N PHE A 304 23.24 -22.25 20.17
CA PHE A 304 21.93 -22.91 20.23
C PHE A 304 21.27 -22.73 21.61
N PRO A 305 19.93 -22.75 21.69
CA PRO A 305 19.21 -22.69 22.95
C PRO A 305 19.59 -23.83 23.91
N SER A 306 19.86 -23.50 25.18
CA SER A 306 20.14 -24.52 26.21
C SER A 306 18.93 -25.38 26.58
N SER A 307 17.71 -24.87 26.33
CA SER A 307 16.46 -25.56 26.64
C SER A 307 15.36 -25.23 25.64
N TYR A 308 14.52 -26.24 25.35
CA TYR A 308 13.41 -26.15 24.40
C TYR A 308 12.07 -26.32 25.14
N PRO A 309 11.50 -25.24 25.71
CA PRO A 309 10.23 -25.32 26.44
C PRO A 309 9.07 -25.72 25.52
N THR A 310 8.12 -26.49 26.03
CA THR A 310 6.89 -26.87 25.32
C THR A 310 5.68 -26.13 25.87
N SER A 311 4.58 -26.09 25.10
CA SER A 311 3.32 -25.43 25.49
C SER A 311 3.48 -23.98 25.97
N SER A 312 4.44 -23.27 25.39
CA SER A 312 4.86 -21.93 25.84
C SER A 312 4.96 -20.97 24.67
N LEU A 313 4.44 -19.76 24.84
CA LEU A 313 4.67 -18.61 23.97
C LEU A 313 6.13 -18.18 24.12
N LEU A 314 6.85 -18.16 23.01
CA LEU A 314 8.30 -17.94 22.98
C LEU A 314 8.68 -16.52 22.59
N GLY A 315 7.94 -15.93 21.66
CA GLY A 315 8.38 -14.71 20.99
C GLY A 315 7.48 -14.33 19.83
N CYS A 316 7.92 -13.38 19.02
CA CYS A 316 7.27 -12.99 17.78
C CYS A 316 8.29 -12.84 16.64
N VAL A 317 7.78 -12.93 15.41
CA VAL A 317 8.51 -12.73 14.16
C VAL A 317 7.64 -11.89 13.23
N ASP A 318 8.23 -11.22 12.26
CA ASP A 318 7.48 -10.51 11.22
C ASP A 318 7.44 -11.34 9.93
N VAL A 319 6.24 -11.64 9.45
CA VAL A 319 6.04 -12.40 8.20
C VAL A 319 5.99 -11.43 7.02
N ILE A 320 7.00 -11.48 6.16
CA ILE A 320 7.08 -10.64 4.95
C ILE A 320 6.29 -11.26 3.81
N ASP A 321 6.44 -12.57 3.61
CA ASP A 321 5.81 -13.26 2.49
C ASP A 321 5.53 -14.73 2.77
N VAL A 322 4.62 -15.30 1.98
CA VAL A 322 4.31 -16.74 1.96
C VAL A 322 4.48 -17.21 0.53
N ILE A 323 5.59 -17.87 0.27
CA ILE A 323 5.99 -18.33 -1.06
C ILE A 323 5.59 -19.80 -1.26
N GLN A 324 5.25 -20.14 -2.50
CA GLN A 324 5.09 -21.52 -2.93
C GLN A 324 6.36 -21.91 -3.69
N PRO A 325 7.27 -22.72 -3.09
CA PRO A 325 8.50 -23.09 -3.77
C PRO A 325 8.18 -23.94 -5.02
N ASN A 326 8.80 -23.58 -6.15
CA ASN A 326 8.65 -24.31 -7.43
C ASN A 326 9.41 -25.64 -7.45
N THR A 327 10.40 -25.79 -6.58
CA THR A 327 11.19 -27.00 -6.36
C THR A 327 10.58 -27.82 -5.23
N GLU A 328 10.78 -29.15 -5.24
CA GLU A 328 10.28 -30.15 -4.28
C GLU A 328 10.72 -29.90 -2.82
N GLY A 329 10.30 -28.78 -2.24
CA GLY A 329 10.48 -28.48 -0.83
C GLY A 329 9.62 -29.40 0.03
N SER A 330 10.03 -29.60 1.28
CA SER A 330 9.33 -30.45 2.24
C SER A 330 7.91 -29.96 2.57
N SER A 331 7.58 -28.70 2.27
CA SER A 331 6.25 -28.13 2.48
C SER A 331 5.80 -27.31 1.27
N PRO A 332 4.51 -27.35 0.91
CA PRO A 332 3.97 -26.65 -0.26
C PRO A 332 3.90 -25.12 -0.09
N TYR A 333 3.87 -24.61 1.15
CA TYR A 333 3.94 -23.18 1.44
C TYR A 333 5.01 -22.88 2.47
N GLU A 334 5.78 -21.83 2.24
CA GLU A 334 6.89 -21.43 3.09
C GLU A 334 6.73 -19.95 3.50
N PHE A 335 6.65 -19.74 4.80
CA PHE A 335 6.51 -18.44 5.44
C PHE A 335 7.90 -17.85 5.63
N VAL A 336 8.15 -16.67 5.04
CA VAL A 336 9.41 -15.94 5.16
C VAL A 336 9.30 -15.01 6.37
N CYS A 337 10.10 -15.30 7.40
CA CYS A 337 10.07 -14.60 8.68
C CYS A 337 11.35 -13.77 8.86
N ILE A 338 11.21 -12.55 9.38
CA ILE A 338 12.31 -11.67 9.79
C ILE A 338 12.09 -11.13 11.21
N ASN A 339 13.07 -10.36 11.72
CA ASN A 339 13.01 -9.69 13.01
C ASN A 339 12.55 -10.61 14.17
N PRO A 340 13.23 -11.73 14.41
CA PRO A 340 12.86 -12.63 15.49
C PRO A 340 13.12 -11.96 16.86
N GLN A 341 12.11 -11.94 17.72
CA GLN A 341 12.16 -11.36 19.05
C GLN A 341 11.73 -12.40 20.10
N GLU A 342 12.64 -12.74 21.01
CA GLU A 342 12.35 -13.65 22.13
C GLU A 342 11.71 -12.90 23.30
N LEU A 343 10.65 -13.47 23.88
CA LEU A 343 10.04 -12.93 25.09
C LEU A 343 10.92 -13.24 26.32
N PRO A 344 11.10 -12.27 27.23
CA PRO A 344 11.81 -12.51 28.49
C PRO A 344 11.03 -13.44 29.43
N LEU A 345 9.70 -13.49 29.31
CA LEU A 345 8.81 -14.32 30.11
C LEU A 345 8.02 -15.26 29.21
N LYS A 346 8.02 -16.55 29.57
CA LYS A 346 7.34 -17.59 28.82
C LYS A 346 5.95 -17.81 29.39
N PHE A 347 4.93 -17.54 28.59
CA PHE A 347 3.53 -17.74 28.98
C PHE A 347 3.05 -19.10 28.50
N THR A 348 2.35 -19.84 29.35
CA THR A 348 1.77 -21.12 28.95
C THR A 348 0.62 -20.90 27.96
N MET A 349 0.68 -21.52 26.79
CA MET A 349 -0.38 -21.44 25.79
C MET A 349 -0.67 -22.81 25.16
N LYS A 350 -1.94 -23.03 24.79
CA LYS A 350 -2.35 -24.22 24.05
C LYS A 350 -2.01 -24.01 22.57
N GLY A 351 -1.29 -24.97 21.99
CA GLY A 351 -0.95 -24.94 20.56
C GLY A 351 -2.19 -25.16 19.67
N GLN A 352 -2.29 -24.40 18.58
CA GLN A 352 -3.29 -24.58 17.54
C GLN A 352 -2.65 -24.92 16.19
N HIS A 353 -3.34 -25.72 15.36
CA HIS A 353 -2.80 -26.20 14.08
C HIS A 353 -2.71 -25.09 13.00
N LYS A 354 -3.54 -24.04 13.11
CA LYS A 354 -3.59 -22.88 12.22
C LYS A 354 -3.24 -21.61 13.00
N ILE A 355 -3.07 -20.49 12.29
CA ILE A 355 -2.93 -19.18 12.92
C ILE A 355 -4.19 -18.88 13.73
N SER A 356 -3.98 -18.45 14.96
CA SER A 356 -5.05 -18.19 15.93
C SER A 356 -4.75 -16.91 16.70
N VAL A 357 -5.78 -16.17 17.07
CA VAL A 357 -5.63 -14.99 17.93
C VAL A 357 -5.28 -15.44 19.35
N ILE A 358 -4.32 -14.76 19.98
CA ILE A 358 -4.00 -14.90 21.40
C ILE A 358 -5.17 -14.28 22.17
N GLU A 359 -5.90 -15.11 22.92
CA GLU A 359 -6.93 -14.62 23.83
C GLU A 359 -6.25 -13.83 24.96
N GLN A 360 -6.64 -12.56 25.11
CA GLN A 360 -6.28 -11.75 26.28
C GLN A 360 -7.12 -12.27 27.45
N SER A 361 -6.51 -13.07 28.32
CA SER A 361 -7.11 -13.54 29.57
C SER A 361 -7.03 -12.52 30.69
#